data_AF-A0A7V2JHR8-F1
#
_entry.id   AF-A0A7V2JHR8-F1
#
_cell.length_a   1.000
_cell.length_b   1.000
_cell.length_c   1.000
_cell.angle_alpha   90.00
_cell.angle_beta   90.00
_cell.angle_gamma   90.00
#
_symmetry.space_group_name_H-M   'P 1'
#
loop_
_entity.id
_entity.type
_entity.pdbx_description
1 polymer ?
#
loop_
_entity_poly.entity_id
_entity_poly.type
_entity_poly.pdbx_seq_one_letter_code
_entity_poly.pdbx_strand_id
1 'polypeptide(L)'
;MNIRLSINRKNAVESKTDGNKVTRFQLETADLTNQAETEEIFRKYVHATNVWDADQNCSKDSYQGMVGLGLDADDGLITIEAAQEQFKDYNYILYTTTSHLVDKPNHYGAQHRFRVILPFEPSDELYFSDPDEADAVFAWAKKTFPQFDPGVFARHMKLLPNLNTDPDRFILHVNTDGKWFQVPMDEVQQLAKEKLANATGGKSDKDSKGYRYIKHDM
;
A
#
# COMPACT_ATOMS: atom_id res chain seq x y z
N MET A 1 -5.15 -20.51 -7.30
CA MET A 1 -4.04 -19.65 -7.80
C MET A 1 -3.25 -19.20 -6.60
N ASN A 2 -1.94 -19.42 -6.59
CA ASN A 2 -1.12 -19.12 -5.42
C ASN A 2 -0.56 -17.70 -5.48
N ILE A 3 -0.60 -16.99 -4.36
CA ILE A 3 0.10 -15.71 -4.17
C ILE A 3 1.01 -15.77 -2.96
N ARG A 4 1.95 -14.83 -2.84
CA ARG A 4 2.77 -14.66 -1.63
C ARG A 4 2.29 -13.43 -0.85
N LEU A 5 2.19 -13.54 0.46
CA LEU A 5 1.88 -12.43 1.38
C LEU A 5 2.65 -12.59 2.68
N SER A 6 3.04 -11.46 3.28
CA SER A 6 3.51 -11.46 4.66
C SER A 6 2.30 -11.50 5.58
N ILE A 7 2.13 -12.56 6.36
CA ILE A 7 0.96 -12.77 7.22
C ILE A 7 1.41 -13.01 8.67
N ASN A 8 0.67 -12.50 9.64
CA ASN A 8 0.80 -12.90 11.03
C ASN A 8 -0.33 -13.86 11.41
N ARG A 9 -0.14 -15.17 11.22
CA ARG A 9 -1.10 -16.19 11.67
C ARG A 9 -1.03 -16.50 13.17
N LYS A 10 -0.01 -16.00 13.87
CA LYS A 10 0.15 -16.23 15.33
C LYS A 10 -0.95 -15.57 16.14
N ASN A 11 -1.45 -14.42 15.69
CA ASN A 11 -2.48 -13.65 16.39
C ASN A 11 -3.66 -13.39 15.45
N ALA A 12 -4.74 -14.16 15.61
CA ALA A 12 -6.04 -13.73 15.10
C ALA A 12 -6.43 -12.45 15.85
N VAL A 13 -6.66 -11.36 15.11
CA VAL A 13 -6.94 -10.06 15.70
C VAL A 13 -8.44 -9.83 15.80
N GLU A 14 -8.88 -9.31 16.94
CA GLU A 14 -10.30 -8.98 17.20
C GLU A 14 -10.54 -7.46 17.19
N SER A 15 -9.46 -6.66 17.28
CA SER A 15 -9.54 -5.20 17.34
C SER A 15 -8.40 -4.53 16.56
N LYS A 16 -8.63 -3.27 16.15
CA LYS A 16 -7.57 -2.44 15.53
C LYS A 16 -6.39 -2.25 16.48
N THR A 17 -6.65 -2.15 17.78
CA THR A 17 -5.62 -2.02 18.81
C THR A 17 -4.71 -3.24 18.84
N ASP A 18 -5.24 -4.45 18.69
CA ASP A 18 -4.44 -5.68 18.67
C ASP A 18 -3.66 -5.81 17.37
N GLY A 19 -4.27 -5.50 16.23
CA GLY A 19 -3.56 -5.46 14.96
C GLY A 19 -2.42 -4.43 14.94
N ASN A 20 -2.58 -3.30 15.64
CA ASN A 20 -1.52 -2.31 15.77
C ASN A 20 -0.30 -2.82 16.57
N LYS A 21 -0.48 -3.80 17.48
CA LYS A 21 0.63 -4.44 18.21
C LYS A 21 1.39 -5.49 17.39
N VAL A 22 0.85 -5.92 16.23
CA VAL A 22 1.53 -6.88 15.36
C VAL A 22 2.75 -6.23 14.71
N THR A 23 3.94 -6.76 14.98
CA THR A 23 5.22 -6.24 14.45
C THR A 23 6.04 -7.26 13.67
N ARG A 24 5.60 -8.52 13.62
CA ARG A 24 6.32 -9.64 12.98
C ARG A 24 5.41 -10.36 12.00
N PHE A 25 5.98 -10.82 10.90
CA PHE A 25 5.24 -11.48 9.83
C PHE A 25 6.03 -12.67 9.32
N GLN A 26 5.33 -13.65 8.76
CA GLN A 26 5.95 -14.73 8.00
C GLN A 26 5.50 -14.62 6.56
N LEU A 27 6.42 -14.83 5.63
CA LEU A 27 6.08 -14.88 4.23
C LEU A 27 5.45 -16.23 3.92
N GLU A 28 4.20 -16.20 3.53
CA GLU A 28 3.38 -17.38 3.29
C GLU A 28 2.86 -17.39 1.86
N THR A 29 2.59 -18.60 1.35
CA THR A 29 1.86 -18.79 0.11
C THR A 29 0.39 -19.04 0.46
N ALA A 30 -0.51 -18.25 -0.13
CA ALA A 30 -1.95 -18.43 0.01
C ALA A 30 -2.56 -18.91 -1.31
N ASP A 31 -3.40 -19.94 -1.26
CA ASP A 31 -4.16 -20.38 -2.43
C ASP A 31 -5.49 -19.63 -2.53
N LEU A 32 -5.57 -18.72 -3.50
CA LEU A 32 -6.78 -17.92 -3.73
C LEU A 32 -7.95 -18.73 -4.32
N THR A 33 -7.74 -19.98 -4.73
CA THR A 33 -8.87 -20.88 -5.06
C THR A 33 -9.49 -21.53 -3.84
N ASN A 34 -8.81 -21.47 -2.69
CA ASN A 34 -9.37 -21.88 -1.40
C ASN A 34 -10.10 -20.69 -0.76
N GLN A 35 -11.39 -20.56 -1.04
CA GLN A 35 -12.20 -19.44 -0.54
C GLN A 35 -12.20 -19.36 1.00
N ALA A 36 -12.31 -20.49 1.70
CA ALA A 36 -12.36 -20.50 3.17
C ALA A 36 -11.07 -19.95 3.80
N GLU A 37 -9.91 -20.37 3.26
CA GLU A 37 -8.61 -19.85 3.69
C GLU A 37 -8.46 -18.38 3.34
N THR A 38 -8.85 -17.99 2.13
CA THR A 38 -8.76 -16.61 1.66
C THR A 38 -9.59 -15.67 2.54
N GLU A 39 -10.83 -16.03 2.83
CA GLU A 39 -11.68 -15.28 3.76
C GLU A 39 -11.08 -15.23 5.17
N GLU A 40 -10.52 -16.34 5.65
CA GLU A 40 -9.88 -16.38 6.97
C GLU A 40 -8.73 -15.36 7.06
N ILE A 41 -7.84 -15.33 6.06
CA ILE A 41 -6.72 -14.38 6.00
C ILE A 41 -7.21 -12.95 6.12
N PHE A 42 -8.17 -12.55 5.27
CA PHE A 42 -8.62 -11.16 5.19
C PHE A 42 -9.61 -10.76 6.29
N ARG A 43 -10.09 -11.70 7.11
CA ARG A 43 -10.93 -11.41 8.28
C ARG A 43 -10.20 -11.51 9.61
N LYS A 44 -9.13 -12.30 9.72
CA LYS A 44 -8.52 -12.60 11.03
C LYS A 44 -7.08 -12.15 11.17
N TYR A 45 -6.30 -12.06 10.09
CA TYR A 45 -4.86 -11.88 10.20
C TYR A 45 -4.41 -10.54 9.61
N VAL A 46 -3.53 -9.86 10.35
CA VAL A 46 -2.79 -8.72 9.82
C VAL A 46 -1.83 -9.26 8.76
N HIS A 47 -1.77 -8.58 7.62
CA HIS A 47 -0.95 -8.98 6.49
C HIS A 47 -0.31 -7.76 5.81
N ALA A 48 0.62 -7.99 4.91
CA ALA A 48 1.29 -6.95 4.14
C ALA A 48 1.77 -7.49 2.79
N THR A 49 1.97 -6.58 1.84
CA THR A 49 2.64 -6.87 0.57
C THR A 49 4.15 -6.59 0.61
N ASN A 50 4.63 -6.01 1.71
CA ASN A 50 6.05 -5.88 2.04
C ASN A 50 6.50 -7.11 2.84
N VAL A 51 7.78 -7.45 2.71
CA VAL A 51 8.43 -8.55 3.42
C VAL A 51 9.53 -7.98 4.31
N TRP A 52 9.59 -8.49 5.53
CA TRP A 52 10.66 -8.18 6.47
C TRP A 52 11.21 -9.48 7.04
N ASP A 53 12.41 -9.41 7.61
CA ASP A 53 12.95 -10.45 8.48
C ASP A 53 11.92 -10.82 9.55
N ALA A 54 11.55 -12.11 9.59
CA ALA A 54 10.47 -12.63 10.41
C ALA A 54 10.71 -12.48 11.92
N ASP A 55 11.97 -12.33 12.35
CA ASP A 55 12.35 -12.19 13.75
C ASP A 55 12.52 -10.73 14.20
N GLN A 56 12.43 -9.78 13.27
CA GLN A 56 12.62 -8.36 13.52
C GLN A 56 11.30 -7.57 13.40
N ASN A 57 11.29 -6.35 13.95
CA ASN A 57 10.17 -5.43 13.76
C ASN A 57 10.17 -4.88 12.33
N CYS A 58 9.00 -4.54 11.80
CA CYS A 58 8.85 -3.87 10.50
C CYS A 58 9.58 -2.51 10.48
N SER A 59 10.78 -2.48 9.89
CA SER A 59 11.64 -1.30 9.81
C SER A 59 12.36 -1.28 8.46
N LYS A 60 13.13 -0.22 8.19
CA LYS A 60 13.96 -0.16 6.97
C LYS A 60 15.06 -1.24 6.99
N ASP A 61 15.67 -1.49 8.16
CA ASP A 61 16.83 -2.37 8.29
C ASP A 61 16.47 -3.85 8.19
N SER A 62 15.21 -4.19 8.48
CA SER A 62 14.68 -5.54 8.38
C SER A 62 13.93 -5.80 7.07
N TYR A 63 13.79 -4.80 6.20
CA TYR A 63 13.08 -4.94 4.93
C TYR A 63 13.82 -5.89 3.98
N GLN A 64 13.07 -6.77 3.31
CA GLN A 64 13.61 -7.79 2.41
C GLN A 64 13.08 -7.67 0.97
N GLY A 65 11.94 -7.03 0.77
CA GLY A 65 11.35 -6.83 -0.55
C GLY A 65 9.83 -6.74 -0.54
N MET A 66 9.23 -6.90 -1.71
CA MET A 66 7.80 -6.81 -1.97
C MET A 66 7.30 -8.04 -2.74
N VAL A 67 6.03 -8.35 -2.51
CA VAL A 67 5.28 -9.41 -3.21
C VAL A 67 4.01 -8.88 -3.88
N GLY A 68 3.78 -7.57 -3.82
CA GLY A 68 2.65 -6.90 -4.44
C GLY A 68 2.51 -5.43 -4.02
N LEU A 69 1.42 -4.81 -4.46
CA LEU A 69 1.00 -3.48 -4.01
C LEU A 69 -0.35 -3.58 -3.28
N GLY A 70 -0.43 -2.95 -2.10
CA GLY A 70 -1.68 -2.71 -1.40
C GLY A 70 -2.18 -1.29 -1.67
N LEU A 71 -3.48 -1.15 -1.87
CA LEU A 71 -4.18 0.12 -2.10
C LEU A 71 -5.35 0.22 -1.13
N ASP A 72 -5.41 1.28 -0.32
CA ASP A 72 -6.51 1.53 0.62
C ASP A 72 -7.45 2.60 0.03
N ALA A 73 -8.71 2.26 -0.22
CA ALA A 73 -9.75 3.18 -0.63
C ALA A 73 -10.56 3.59 0.60
N ASP A 74 -10.25 4.77 1.14
CA ASP A 74 -10.86 5.25 2.38
C ASP A 74 -11.77 6.47 2.22
N ASP A 75 -11.60 7.23 1.14
CA ASP A 75 -12.21 8.55 0.96
C ASP A 75 -13.42 8.59 0.01
N GLY A 76 -13.80 7.46 -0.57
CA GLY A 76 -14.92 7.40 -1.52
C GLY A 76 -14.62 8.04 -2.88
N LEU A 77 -13.34 8.28 -3.20
CA LEU A 77 -12.89 8.76 -4.51
C LEU A 77 -12.99 7.68 -5.60
N ILE A 78 -13.13 6.41 -5.20
CA ILE A 78 -13.32 5.26 -6.08
C ILE A 78 -14.30 4.28 -5.43
N THR A 79 -15.20 3.70 -6.22
CA THR A 79 -16.12 2.65 -5.76
C THR A 79 -15.53 1.26 -5.99
N ILE A 80 -16.14 0.22 -5.40
CA ILE A 80 -15.71 -1.16 -5.61
C ILE A 80 -15.79 -1.53 -7.10
N GLU A 81 -16.89 -1.19 -7.77
CA GLU A 81 -17.12 -1.51 -9.19
C GLU A 81 -16.10 -0.79 -10.09
N ALA A 82 -15.82 0.48 -9.79
CA ALA A 82 -14.80 1.24 -10.52
C ALA A 82 -13.40 0.63 -10.34
N ALA A 83 -13.06 0.14 -9.13
CA ALA A 83 -11.80 -0.55 -8.88
C ALA A 83 -11.74 -1.91 -9.59
N GLN A 84 -12.83 -2.69 -9.59
CA GLN A 84 -12.92 -3.95 -10.33
C GLN A 84 -12.70 -3.74 -11.82
N GLU A 85 -13.32 -2.72 -12.42
CA GLU A 85 -13.13 -2.37 -13.82
C GLU A 85 -11.71 -1.88 -14.10
N GLN A 86 -11.15 -1.01 -13.23
CA GLN A 86 -9.79 -0.50 -13.37
C GLN A 86 -8.74 -1.62 -13.35
N PHE A 87 -8.96 -2.67 -12.56
CA PHE A 87 -8.01 -3.77 -12.39
C PHE A 87 -8.44 -5.09 -13.06
N LYS A 88 -9.46 -5.07 -13.93
CA LYS A 88 -10.03 -6.28 -14.54
C LYS A 88 -9.03 -7.15 -15.29
N ASP A 89 -8.00 -6.54 -15.86
CA ASP A 89 -6.97 -7.25 -16.64
C ASP A 89 -5.89 -7.88 -15.75
N TYR A 90 -5.92 -7.63 -14.43
CA TYR A 90 -4.92 -8.07 -13.48
C TYR A 90 -5.50 -9.07 -12.47
N ASN A 91 -4.63 -9.94 -11.97
CA ASN A 91 -4.92 -10.67 -10.75
C ASN A 91 -5.04 -9.67 -9.60
N TYR A 92 -6.12 -9.76 -8.83
CA TYR A 92 -6.32 -8.90 -7.68
C TYR A 92 -7.14 -9.57 -6.59
N ILE A 93 -6.96 -9.08 -5.37
CA ILE A 93 -7.88 -9.33 -4.25
C ILE A 93 -8.46 -7.98 -3.87
N LEU A 94 -9.79 -7.90 -3.78
CA LEU A 94 -10.49 -6.75 -3.26
C LEU A 94 -11.31 -7.17 -2.07
N TYR A 95 -11.13 -6.50 -0.93
CA TYR A 95 -11.94 -6.79 0.24
C TYR A 95 -12.23 -5.54 1.06
N THR A 96 -13.34 -5.57 1.77
CA THR A 96 -13.82 -4.45 2.58
C THR A 96 -13.07 -4.37 3.90
N THR A 97 -12.83 -3.17 4.41
CA THR A 97 -12.11 -2.98 5.67
C THR A 97 -13.05 -2.97 6.87
N THR A 98 -12.49 -3.02 8.09
CA THR A 98 -13.25 -2.99 9.36
C THR A 98 -14.35 -1.90 9.41
N SER A 99 -14.10 -0.75 8.79
CA SER A 99 -15.04 0.38 8.76
C SER A 99 -15.72 0.45 7.38
N HIS A 100 -16.28 -0.68 6.93
CA HIS A 100 -16.76 -0.88 5.56
C HIS A 100 -17.68 0.23 5.04
N LEU A 101 -18.59 0.78 5.84
CA LEU A 101 -19.46 1.89 5.44
C LEU A 101 -19.27 3.07 6.40
N VAL A 102 -18.79 4.19 5.87
CA VAL A 102 -18.62 5.43 6.63
C VAL A 102 -19.32 6.56 5.90
N ASP A 103 -20.19 7.27 6.60
CA ASP A 103 -20.79 8.49 6.08
C ASP A 103 -19.74 9.59 5.95
N LYS A 104 -19.55 10.12 4.74
CA LYS A 104 -18.65 11.24 4.47
C LYS A 104 -19.47 12.44 4.01
N PRO A 105 -19.59 13.48 4.84
CA PRO A 105 -20.39 14.67 4.53
C PRO A 105 -20.01 15.35 3.20
N ASN A 106 -18.74 15.21 2.79
CA ASN A 106 -18.18 15.86 1.60
C ASN A 106 -18.26 14.98 0.32
N HIS A 107 -18.72 13.74 0.42
CA HIS A 107 -18.73 12.76 -0.69
C HIS A 107 -20.09 12.07 -0.85
N TYR A 108 -21.18 12.81 -0.59
CA TYR A 108 -22.55 12.39 -0.91
C TYR A 108 -23.03 11.08 -0.23
N GLY A 109 -22.69 10.87 1.06
CA GLY A 109 -23.27 9.82 1.89
C GLY A 109 -22.32 8.71 2.31
N ALA A 110 -22.88 7.52 2.60
CA ALA A 110 -22.12 6.36 3.05
C ALA A 110 -21.26 5.78 1.92
N GLN A 111 -19.95 5.72 2.15
CA GLN A 111 -18.98 5.23 1.19
C GLN A 111 -18.33 3.92 1.67
N HIS A 112 -18.06 3.04 0.70
CA HIS A 112 -17.35 1.80 0.94
C HIS A 112 -15.87 2.06 1.24
N ARG A 113 -15.37 1.56 2.36
CA ARG A 113 -13.94 1.46 2.64
C ARG A 113 -13.45 0.07 2.31
N PHE A 114 -12.54 -0.03 1.35
CA PHE A 114 -12.05 -1.31 0.86
C PHE A 114 -10.57 -1.23 0.52
N ARG A 115 -9.97 -2.39 0.27
CA ARG A 115 -8.60 -2.54 -0.18
C ARG A 115 -8.54 -3.31 -1.46
N VAL A 116 -7.52 -3.01 -2.25
CA VAL A 116 -7.10 -3.82 -3.38
C VAL A 116 -5.66 -4.26 -3.13
N ILE A 117 -5.40 -5.55 -3.32
CA ILE A 117 -4.05 -6.11 -3.38
C ILE A 117 -3.81 -6.54 -4.81
N LEU A 118 -2.74 -6.01 -5.40
CA LEU A 118 -2.22 -6.36 -6.72
C LEU A 118 -0.96 -7.21 -6.52
N PRO A 119 -1.08 -8.55 -6.48
CA PRO A 119 0.06 -9.44 -6.27
C PRO A 119 1.01 -9.43 -7.49
N PHE A 120 2.30 -9.57 -7.20
CA PHE A 120 3.30 -9.90 -8.21
C PHE A 120 3.31 -11.41 -8.45
N GLU A 121 3.92 -11.83 -9.55
CA GLU A 121 4.13 -13.24 -9.83
C GLU A 121 5.00 -13.88 -8.74
N PRO A 122 4.57 -14.98 -8.11
CA PRO A 122 5.40 -15.69 -7.14
C PRO A 122 6.72 -16.16 -7.77
N SER A 123 7.84 -15.72 -7.20
CA SER A 123 9.20 -16.15 -7.55
C SER A 123 9.97 -16.53 -6.28
N ASP A 124 11.12 -17.21 -6.43
CA ASP A 124 12.00 -17.51 -5.30
C ASP A 124 12.60 -16.22 -4.70
N GLU A 125 12.94 -15.27 -5.56
CA GLU A 125 13.44 -13.94 -5.20
C GLU A 125 12.29 -12.96 -4.92
N LEU A 126 12.55 -11.99 -4.05
CA LEU A 126 11.61 -10.90 -3.77
C LEU A 126 11.84 -9.73 -4.72
N TYR A 127 10.76 -9.04 -5.08
CA TYR A 127 10.84 -7.84 -5.89
C TYR A 127 11.26 -6.65 -5.05
N PHE A 128 11.98 -5.70 -5.63
CA PHE A 128 12.35 -4.42 -4.99
C PHE A 128 12.99 -4.62 -3.61
N SER A 129 14.01 -5.48 -3.54
CA SER A 129 14.70 -5.84 -2.30
C SER A 129 15.57 -4.71 -1.74
N ASP A 130 15.97 -3.75 -2.58
CA ASP A 130 16.54 -2.48 -2.13
C ASP A 130 15.43 -1.57 -1.57
N PRO A 131 15.51 -1.14 -0.29
CA PRO A 131 14.56 -0.22 0.29
C PRO A 131 14.35 1.07 -0.52
N ASP A 132 15.40 1.63 -1.12
CA ASP A 132 15.30 2.91 -1.84
C ASP A 132 14.60 2.73 -3.20
N GLU A 133 14.75 1.57 -3.84
CA GLU A 133 13.96 1.16 -5.00
C GLU A 133 12.49 1.02 -4.64
N ALA A 134 12.18 0.38 -3.51
CA ALA A 134 10.81 0.25 -3.01
C ALA A 134 10.16 1.62 -2.74
N ASP A 135 10.89 2.59 -2.17
CA ASP A 135 10.39 3.96 -1.99
C ASP A 135 10.10 4.65 -3.33
N ALA A 136 10.89 4.37 -4.37
CA ALA A 136 10.62 4.88 -5.71
C ALA A 136 9.34 4.28 -6.30
N VAL A 137 9.12 2.97 -6.11
CA VAL A 137 7.88 2.28 -6.51
C VAL A 137 6.68 2.86 -5.76
N PHE A 138 6.77 3.09 -4.46
CA PHE A 138 5.70 3.72 -3.68
C PHE A 138 5.41 5.16 -4.13
N ALA A 139 6.45 5.93 -4.43
CA ALA A 139 6.29 7.26 -5.00
C ALA A 139 5.57 7.25 -6.35
N TRP A 140 5.89 6.27 -7.21
CA TRP A 140 5.19 6.06 -8.47
C TRP A 140 3.73 5.67 -8.22
N ALA A 141 3.47 4.67 -7.37
CA ALA A 141 2.12 4.21 -7.04
C ALA A 141 1.24 5.36 -6.52
N LYS A 142 1.78 6.21 -5.64
CA LYS A 142 1.09 7.41 -5.14
C LYS A 142 0.71 8.41 -6.23
N LYS A 143 1.53 8.56 -7.28
CA LYS A 143 1.25 9.42 -8.44
C LYS A 143 0.22 8.77 -9.38
N THR A 144 0.33 7.46 -9.58
CA THR A 144 -0.49 6.68 -10.52
C THR A 144 -1.90 6.41 -9.99
N PHE A 145 -2.05 6.28 -8.67
CA PHE A 145 -3.30 5.92 -8.00
C PHE A 145 -3.77 7.02 -7.02
N PRO A 146 -4.01 8.26 -7.49
CA PRO A 146 -4.33 9.40 -6.62
C PRO A 146 -5.68 9.28 -5.89
N GLN A 147 -6.53 8.34 -6.30
CA GLN A 147 -7.82 8.03 -5.69
C GLN A 147 -7.74 7.13 -4.45
N PHE A 148 -6.56 6.58 -4.15
CA PHE A 148 -6.31 5.75 -2.97
C PHE A 148 -5.53 6.53 -1.91
N ASP A 149 -5.64 6.10 -0.65
CA ASP A 149 -4.97 6.75 0.49
C ASP A 149 -3.45 6.73 0.28
N PRO A 150 -2.80 7.89 0.15
CA PRO A 150 -1.36 7.95 -0.04
C PRO A 150 -0.55 7.40 1.14
N GLY A 151 -1.15 7.27 2.32
CA GLY A 151 -0.53 6.71 3.52
C GLY A 151 -0.21 5.21 3.40
N VAL A 152 -0.90 4.48 2.51
CA VAL A 152 -0.66 3.04 2.28
C VAL A 152 0.63 2.76 1.51
N PHE A 153 1.16 3.75 0.80
CA PHE A 153 2.36 3.60 -0.02
C PHE A 153 3.63 3.84 0.81
N ALA A 154 3.91 2.93 1.73
CA ALA A 154 5.17 2.95 2.47
C ALA A 154 5.60 1.55 2.92
N ARG A 155 6.92 1.35 3.04
CA ARG A 155 7.53 0.06 3.43
C ARG A 155 7.10 -0.48 4.78
N HIS A 156 6.62 0.36 5.71
CA HIS A 156 6.19 -0.07 7.04
C HIS A 156 4.70 -0.43 7.09
N MET A 157 4.00 -0.30 5.95
CA MET A 157 2.56 -0.48 5.91
C MET A 157 2.19 -1.95 6.09
N LYS A 158 1.24 -2.13 7.01
CA LYS A 158 0.53 -3.37 7.29
C LYS A 158 -0.96 -3.12 7.11
N LEU A 159 -1.65 -4.13 6.64
CA LEU A 159 -3.07 -4.10 6.31
C LEU A 159 -3.82 -4.84 7.41
N LEU A 160 -4.69 -4.13 8.11
CA LEU A 160 -5.58 -4.71 9.10
C LEU A 160 -6.68 -5.51 8.40
N PRO A 161 -7.09 -6.69 8.88
CA PRO A 161 -8.19 -7.41 8.26
C PRO A 161 -9.55 -6.70 8.45
N ASN A 162 -10.60 -7.26 7.86
CA ASN A 162 -11.97 -6.87 8.20
C ASN A 162 -12.36 -7.45 9.56
N LEU A 163 -12.35 -6.59 10.59
CA LEU A 163 -12.73 -6.93 11.95
C LEU A 163 -14.22 -6.76 12.23
N ASN A 164 -15.04 -6.53 11.20
CA ASN A 164 -16.48 -6.42 11.37
C ASN A 164 -17.06 -7.81 11.69
N THR A 165 -17.80 -7.87 12.80
CA THR A 165 -18.46 -9.11 13.24
C THR A 165 -19.68 -9.45 12.37
N ASP A 166 -20.25 -8.45 11.68
CA ASP A 166 -21.36 -8.62 10.75
C ASP A 166 -20.84 -9.20 9.41
N PRO A 167 -21.18 -10.46 9.07
CA PRO A 167 -20.71 -11.10 7.85
C PRO A 167 -21.23 -10.41 6.58
N ASP A 168 -22.40 -9.75 6.63
CA ASP A 168 -22.98 -9.06 5.48
C ASP A 168 -22.18 -7.80 5.11
N ARG A 169 -21.27 -7.37 6.00
CA ARG A 169 -20.36 -6.24 5.78
C ARG A 169 -18.95 -6.67 5.35
N PHE A 170 -18.74 -7.95 5.07
CA PHE A 170 -17.52 -8.45 4.48
C PHE A 170 -17.75 -8.83 3.01
N ILE A 171 -17.39 -7.92 2.12
CA ILE A 171 -17.27 -8.22 0.69
C ILE A 171 -15.83 -8.64 0.41
N LEU A 172 -15.67 -9.74 -0.31
CA LEU A 172 -14.43 -10.25 -0.87
C LEU A 172 -14.66 -10.56 -2.36
N HIS A 173 -13.82 -10.00 -3.22
CA HIS A 173 -13.73 -10.31 -4.63
C HIS A 173 -12.31 -10.71 -4.96
N VAL A 174 -12.17 -11.76 -5.76
CA VAL A 174 -10.87 -12.25 -6.21
C VAL A 174 -10.95 -12.40 -7.73
N ASN A 175 -9.98 -11.84 -8.43
CA ASN A 175 -9.75 -12.10 -9.84
C ASN A 175 -8.46 -12.91 -9.99
N THR A 176 -8.57 -14.10 -10.56
CA THR A 176 -7.44 -15.01 -10.82
C THR A 176 -7.19 -15.27 -12.31
N ASP A 177 -7.98 -14.63 -13.17
CA ASP A 177 -7.95 -14.85 -14.63
C ASP A 177 -7.13 -13.77 -15.35
N GLY A 178 -6.59 -12.80 -14.61
CA GLY A 178 -5.81 -11.70 -15.14
C GLY A 178 -4.31 -12.00 -15.23
N LYS A 179 -3.55 -10.99 -15.62
CA LYS A 179 -2.09 -11.03 -15.58
C LYS A 179 -1.57 -10.62 -14.20
N TRP A 180 -0.39 -11.10 -13.83
CA TRP A 180 0.32 -10.59 -12.66
C TRP A 180 0.58 -9.08 -12.79
N PHE A 181 0.50 -8.37 -11.67
CA PHE A 181 0.78 -6.94 -11.70
C PHE A 181 2.27 -6.70 -11.93
N GLN A 182 2.57 -5.79 -12.85
CA GLN A 182 3.93 -5.40 -13.20
C GLN A 182 4.09 -3.90 -12.99
N VAL A 183 5.12 -3.52 -12.24
CA VAL A 183 5.47 -2.11 -12.06
C VAL A 183 6.25 -1.63 -13.29
N PRO A 184 5.84 -0.53 -13.95
CA PRO A 184 6.56 0.03 -15.09
C PRO A 184 7.83 0.74 -14.60
N MET A 185 8.93 0.01 -14.54
CA MET A 185 10.19 0.50 -13.94
C MET A 185 10.82 1.67 -14.70
N ASP A 186 10.52 1.83 -15.98
CA ASP A 186 10.87 3.01 -16.77
C ASP A 186 10.19 4.28 -16.22
N GLU A 187 8.89 4.21 -15.90
CA GLU A 187 8.17 5.32 -15.26
C GLU A 187 8.67 5.61 -13.85
N VAL A 188 8.97 4.56 -13.06
CA VAL A 188 9.53 4.69 -11.72
C VAL A 188 10.87 5.45 -11.77
N GLN A 189 11.77 5.04 -12.67
CA GLN A 189 13.07 5.66 -12.84
C GLN A 189 12.96 7.10 -13.37
N GLN A 190 12.03 7.36 -14.28
CA GLN A 190 11.77 8.72 -14.75
C GLN A 190 11.33 9.63 -13.61
N LEU A 191 10.36 9.19 -12.79
CA LEU A 191 9.89 9.95 -11.64
C LEU A 191 11.00 10.22 -10.61
N ALA A 192 11.87 9.23 -10.36
CA ALA A 192 13.02 9.39 -9.48
C ALA A 192 14.00 10.47 -10.00
N LYS A 193 14.29 10.48 -11.32
CA LYS A 193 15.13 11.50 -11.96
C LYS A 193 14.52 12.90 -11.87
N GLU A 194 13.22 13.04 -12.13
CA GLU A 194 12.51 14.33 -12.03
C GLU A 194 12.60 14.92 -10.61
N LYS A 195 12.46 14.08 -9.57
CA LYS A 195 12.60 14.52 -8.18
C LYS A 195 14.02 14.97 -7.85
N LEU A 196 15.04 14.24 -8.32
CA LEU A 196 16.45 14.62 -8.14
C LEU A 196 16.78 15.94 -8.86
N ALA A 197 16.30 16.13 -10.08
CA ALA A 197 16.48 17.37 -10.84
C ALA A 197 15.83 18.57 -10.13
N ASN A 198 14.61 18.40 -9.59
CA ASN A 198 13.94 19.45 -8.82
C ASN A 198 14.63 19.76 -7.48
N ALA A 199 15.20 18.75 -6.81
CA ALA A 199 15.95 18.94 -5.57
C ALA A 199 17.30 19.67 -5.79
N THR A 200 17.92 19.48 -6.96
CA THR A 200 19.21 20.09 -7.33
C THR A 200 19.07 21.46 -7.98
N GLY A 201 18.00 21.70 -8.76
CA GLY A 201 17.67 22.98 -9.38
C GLY A 201 17.16 24.07 -8.42
N GLY A 202 16.74 23.68 -7.20
CA GLY A 202 16.34 24.61 -6.13
C GLY A 202 17.49 25.32 -5.42
N LYS A 203 18.76 24.99 -5.73
CA LYS A 203 19.94 25.73 -5.28
C LYS A 203 20.42 26.69 -6.39
N SER A 204 19.69 27.77 -6.62
CA SER A 204 20.21 28.92 -7.39
C SER A 204 19.98 30.24 -6.64
N ASP A 205 21.11 30.85 -6.26
CA ASP A 205 21.35 32.29 -6.06
C ASP A 205 20.31 33.12 -5.30
N LYS A 206 20.20 32.89 -3.99
CA LYS A 206 19.88 33.96 -3.04
C LYS A 206 20.86 33.92 -1.87
N ASP A 207 22.01 34.57 -2.04
CA ASP A 207 22.59 35.48 -1.04
C ASP A 207 23.99 35.95 -1.47
N SER A 208 23.99 36.90 -2.41
CA SER A 208 25.09 37.85 -2.57
C SER A 208 24.53 39.21 -3.00
N LYS A 209 23.63 39.78 -2.19
CA LYS A 209 23.31 41.21 -2.30
C LYS A 209 23.77 41.92 -1.04
N GLY A 210 24.82 42.71 -1.22
CA GLY A 210 25.55 43.42 -0.20
C GLY A 210 24.68 44.39 0.60
N TYR A 211 24.98 44.42 1.89
CA TYR A 211 24.62 45.52 2.77
C TYR A 211 25.37 46.78 2.30
N ARG A 212 24.67 47.70 1.65
CA ARG A 212 25.06 49.12 1.60
C ARG A 212 24.33 49.84 2.70
N TYR A 213 25.00 50.06 3.83
CA TYR A 213 24.56 51.02 4.83
C TYR A 213 24.68 52.43 4.24
N ILE A 214 23.57 53.14 4.13
CA ILE A 214 23.54 54.59 3.91
C ILE A 214 23.70 55.23 5.30
N LYS A 215 24.83 55.91 5.51
CA LYS A 215 25.04 56.84 6.63
C LYS A 215 24.11 58.04 6.41
N HIS A 216 23.22 58.31 7.35
CA HIS A 216 22.64 59.64 7.51
C HIS A 216 23.32 60.29 8.72
N ASP A 217 24.05 61.37 8.46
CA ASP A 217 24.49 62.32 9.46
C ASP A 217 23.27 63.13 9.93
N MET A 218 23.06 63.17 11.25
CA MET A 218 22.58 64.32 12.02
C MET A 218 23.28 64.29 13.38
#